data_AF-A0A1T5GP12-F1
#
_entry.id   AF-A0A1T5GP12-F1
#
_cell.length_a   1.000
_cell.length_b   1.000
_cell.length_c   1.000
_cell.angle_alpha   90.00
_cell.angle_beta   90.00
_cell.angle_gamma   90.00
#
_symmetry.space_group_name_H-M   'P 1'
#
loop_
_entity.id
_entity.type
_entity.pdbx_description
1 polymer ?
#
loop_
_entity_poly.entity_id
_entity_poly.type
_entity_poly.pdbx_seq_one_letter_code
_entity_poly.pdbx_strand_id
1 'polypeptide(L)'
;MNEGLRGGEQHGETSEHRRCAAVRFRHAQISLDRLWAYYYGIGGDEDELALDAYLHELGDLSPLQVRLVFLAMAEMAADNNREGPL
;
A
#
# COMPACT_ATOMS: atom_id res chain seq x y z
N MET A 1 23.59 -26.96 -21.61
CA MET A 1 23.50 -26.64 -20.16
C MET A 1 22.34 -25.67 -20.02
N ASN A 2 21.25 -26.10 -19.36
CA ASN A 2 20.07 -25.25 -19.13
C ASN A 2 20.30 -24.48 -17.83
N GLU A 3 20.47 -23.17 -17.92
CA GLU A 3 20.64 -22.29 -16.75
C GLU A 3 19.27 -21.88 -16.20
N GLY A 4 19.13 -22.08 -14.89
CA GLY A 4 17.90 -21.94 -14.13
C GLY A 4 17.32 -20.53 -14.15
N LEU A 5 16.03 -20.51 -14.44
CA LEU A 5 15.07 -19.42 -14.30
C LEU A 5 15.30 -18.50 -13.09
N ARG A 6 15.43 -17.20 -13.39
CA ARG A 6 14.69 -16.07 -12.79
C ARG A 6 14.22 -16.28 -11.33
N GLY A 7 15.01 -15.81 -10.36
CA GLY A 7 14.58 -15.73 -8.95
C GLY A 7 14.95 -14.44 -8.22
N GLY A 8 15.63 -13.47 -8.86
CA GLY A 8 16.22 -12.32 -8.17
C GLY A 8 15.42 -11.03 -8.18
N GLU A 9 14.49 -10.83 -9.13
CA GLU A 9 13.93 -9.49 -9.40
C GLU A 9 12.63 -9.19 -8.63
N GLN A 10 11.92 -10.20 -8.13
CA GLN A 10 10.64 -9.99 -7.42
C GLN A 10 10.80 -9.48 -5.98
N HIS A 11 11.94 -9.75 -5.33
CA HIS A 11 12.14 -9.42 -3.92
C HIS A 11 12.50 -7.94 -3.69
N GLY A 12 13.17 -7.31 -4.66
CA GLY A 12 13.51 -5.88 -4.64
C GLY A 12 12.28 -4.99 -4.83
N GLU A 13 11.49 -5.26 -5.86
CA GLU A 13 10.28 -4.49 -6.20
C GLU A 13 9.28 -4.47 -5.03
N THR A 14 9.06 -5.62 -4.39
CA THR A 14 8.13 -5.73 -3.25
C THR A 14 8.61 -4.91 -2.04
N SER A 15 9.93 -4.85 -1.83
CA SER A 15 10.54 -4.09 -0.73
C SER A 15 10.51 -2.58 -0.97
N GLU A 16 10.69 -2.13 -2.21
CA GLU A 16 10.57 -0.71 -2.59
C GLU A 16 9.13 -0.21 -2.51
N HIS A 17 8.16 -1.03 -2.92
CA HIS A 17 6.74 -0.72 -2.77
C HIS A 17 6.33 -0.57 -1.30
N ARG A 18 6.78 -1.47 -0.41
CA ARG A 18 6.52 -1.36 1.04
C ARG A 18 7.02 -0.04 1.62
N ARG A 19 8.28 0.30 1.36
CA ARG A 19 8.88 1.55 1.87
C ARG A 19 8.15 2.79 1.33
N CYS A 20 7.78 2.76 0.04
CA CYS A 20 7.00 3.83 -0.58
C CYS A 20 5.59 3.99 0.03
N ALA A 21 4.95 2.90 0.43
CA ALA A 21 3.64 2.91 1.09
C ALA A 21 3.76 3.46 2.51
N ALA A 22 4.71 2.95 3.31
CA ALA A 22 4.95 3.39 4.68
C ALA A 22 5.25 4.90 4.77
N VAL A 23 6.09 5.43 3.86
CA VAL A 23 6.39 6.86 3.80
C VAL A 23 5.14 7.68 3.46
N ARG A 24 4.38 7.27 2.44
CA ARG A 24 3.15 7.99 2.03
C ARG A 24 2.09 7.98 3.12
N PHE A 25 1.89 6.84 3.78
CA PHE A 25 0.93 6.71 4.88
C PHE A 25 1.27 7.67 6.03
N ARG A 26 2.54 7.70 6.46
CA ARG A 26 3.00 8.63 7.51
C ARG A 26 2.82 10.10 7.11
N HIS A 27 3.06 10.44 5.84
CA HIS A 27 2.92 11.82 5.36
C HIS A 27 1.48 12.27 5.14
N ALA A 28 0.57 11.34 4.79
CA ALA A 28 -0.80 11.68 4.46
C ALA A 28 -1.69 11.92 5.70
N GLN A 29 -1.20 11.62 6.91
CA GLN A 29 -1.96 11.70 8.18
C GLN A 29 -3.31 10.97 8.11
N ILE A 30 -3.36 9.87 7.35
CA ILE A 30 -4.56 9.05 7.19
C ILE A 30 -4.62 8.04 8.35
N SER A 31 -5.78 7.86 8.98
CA SER A 31 -5.97 6.78 9.95
C SER A 31 -6.06 5.43 9.26
N LEU A 32 -5.54 4.39 9.91
CA LEU A 32 -5.57 3.02 9.39
C LEU A 32 -7.00 2.57 9.08
N ASP A 33 -7.95 2.80 10.00
CA ASP A 33 -9.35 2.39 9.83
C ASP A 33 -9.98 3.02 8.57
N ARG A 34 -9.64 4.29 8.28
CA ARG A 34 -10.18 5.02 7.13
C ARG A 34 -9.56 4.53 5.83
N LEU A 35 -8.26 4.26 5.84
CA LEU A 35 -7.58 3.65 4.70
C LEU A 35 -8.14 2.26 4.41
N TRP A 36 -8.29 1.43 5.44
CA TRP A 36 -8.83 0.08 5.31
C TRP A 36 -10.26 0.08 4.79
N ALA A 37 -11.15 0.93 5.33
CA ALA A 37 -12.52 1.04 4.86
C ALA A 37 -12.60 1.47 3.38
N TYR A 38 -11.76 2.41 2.95
CA TYR A 38 -11.72 2.85 1.55
C TYR A 38 -11.17 1.75 0.64
N TYR A 39 -10.06 1.13 1.06
CA TYR A 39 -9.44 -0.01 0.38
C TYR A 39 -10.43 -1.17 0.19
N TYR A 40 -11.18 -1.53 1.23
CA TYR A 40 -12.22 -2.54 1.15
C TYR A 40 -13.34 -2.15 0.17
N GLY A 41 -13.74 -0.87 0.18
CA GLY A 41 -14.75 -0.33 -0.74
C GLY A 41 -14.37 -0.38 -2.23
N ILE A 42 -13.07 -0.35 -2.56
CA ILE A 42 -12.57 -0.45 -3.95
C ILE A 42 -12.24 -1.89 -4.38
N GLY A 43 -12.55 -2.89 -3.55
CA GLY A 43 -12.31 -4.31 -3.84
C GLY A 43 -11.08 -4.90 -3.16
N GLY A 44 -10.60 -4.27 -2.11
CA GLY A 44 -9.66 -4.86 -1.17
C GLY A 44 -10.28 -6.03 -0.41
N ASP A 45 -9.52 -7.10 -0.24
CA ASP A 45 -9.97 -8.34 0.42
C ASP A 45 -9.09 -8.73 1.62
N GLU A 46 -8.04 -7.95 1.88
CA GLU A 46 -7.16 -8.16 3.03
C GLU A 46 -7.77 -7.54 4.29
N ASP A 47 -7.57 -8.19 5.42
CA ASP A 47 -7.99 -7.68 6.71
C ASP A 47 -7.10 -6.51 7.18
N GLU A 48 -7.65 -5.73 8.12
CA GLU A 48 -7.00 -4.54 8.65
C GLU A 48 -5.63 -4.85 9.28
N LEU A 49 -5.48 -6.02 9.89
CA LEU A 49 -4.22 -6.47 10.47
C LEU A 49 -3.15 -6.75 9.41
N ALA A 50 -3.51 -7.37 8.30
CA ALA A 50 -2.59 -7.60 7.18
C ALA A 50 -2.14 -6.27 6.55
N LEU A 51 -3.08 -5.32 6.43
CA LEU A 51 -2.78 -3.97 5.96
C LEU A 51 -1.85 -3.22 6.92
N ASP A 52 -2.10 -3.28 8.23
CA ASP A 52 -1.24 -2.68 9.26
C ASP A 52 0.19 -3.25 9.20
N ALA A 53 0.32 -4.58 9.10
CA ALA A 53 1.61 -5.24 8.99
C ALA A 53 2.37 -4.78 7.74
N TYR A 54 1.68 -4.63 6.60
CA TYR A 54 2.28 -4.13 5.36
C TYR A 54 2.78 -2.69 5.49
N LEU A 55 1.98 -1.80 6.08
CA LEU A 55 2.33 -0.39 6.29
C LEU A 55 3.47 -0.20 7.30
N HIS A 56 3.63 -1.13 8.23
CA HIS A 56 4.73 -1.18 9.19
C HIS A 56 5.95 -1.96 8.71
N GLU A 57 5.99 -2.38 7.45
CA GLU A 57 7.09 -3.19 6.88
C GLU A 57 7.27 -4.55 7.60
N LEU A 58 6.24 -5.04 8.30
CA LEU A 58 6.20 -6.30 9.04
C LEU A 58 5.56 -7.44 8.24
N GLY A 59 4.96 -7.15 7.08
CA GLY A 59 4.27 -8.12 6.23
C GLY A 59 4.41 -7.80 4.74
N ASP A 60 3.90 -8.71 3.92
CA ASP A 60 3.81 -8.57 2.47
C ASP A 60 2.36 -8.75 2.02
N LEU A 61 1.94 -7.94 1.05
CA LEU A 61 0.67 -8.09 0.37
C LEU A 61 0.91 -8.56 -1.06
N SER A 62 -0.09 -9.20 -1.66
CA SER A 62 -0.01 -9.55 -3.07
C SER A 62 0.06 -8.29 -3.94
N PRO A 63 0.68 -8.34 -5.14
CA PRO A 63 0.86 -7.16 -5.99
C PRO A 63 -0.45 -6.44 -6.34
N LEU A 64 -1.57 -7.16 -6.45
CA LEU A 64 -2.89 -6.57 -6.67
C LEU A 64 -3.31 -5.72 -5.47
N GLN A 65 -3.15 -6.24 -4.26
CA GLN A 65 -3.53 -5.56 -3.03
C GLN A 65 -2.65 -4.35 -2.76
N VAL A 66 -1.34 -4.46 -3.03
CA VAL A 66 -0.41 -3.32 -3.01
C VAL A 66 -0.93 -2.18 -3.89
N ARG A 67 -1.34 -2.46 -5.14
CA ARG A 67 -1.87 -1.44 -6.06
C ARG A 67 -3.13 -0.78 -5.54
N LEU A 68 -4.03 -1.53 -4.92
CA LEU A 68 -5.26 -0.99 -4.31
C LEU A 68 -4.95 -0.08 -3.11
N VAL A 69 -4.01 -0.47 -2.26
CA VAL A 69 -3.54 0.34 -1.12
C VAL A 69 -2.93 1.67 -1.61
N PHE A 70 -2.09 1.62 -2.65
CA PHE A 70 -1.56 2.83 -3.27
C PHE A 70 -2.64 3.72 -3.89
N LEU A 71 -3.63 3.14 -4.56
CA LEU A 71 -4.76 3.87 -5.14
C LEU A 71 -5.56 4.57 -4.03
N ALA A 72 -5.93 3.84 -2.98
CA ALA A 72 -6.67 4.38 -1.84
C ALA A 72 -5.91 5.55 -1.19
N MET A 73 -4.62 5.39 -0.90
CA MET A 73 -3.79 6.47 -0.35
C MET A 73 -3.71 7.70 -1.26
N ALA A 74 -3.61 7.50 -2.59
CA ALA A 74 -3.54 8.60 -3.54
C ALA A 74 -4.85 9.40 -3.64
N GLU A 75 -5.99 8.70 -3.72
CA GLU A 75 -7.32 9.31 -3.73
C GLU A 75 -7.58 10.09 -2.44
N MET A 76 -7.29 9.47 -1.28
CA MET A 76 -7.49 10.11 0.02
C MET A 76 -6.57 11.33 0.24
N ALA A 77 -5.33 11.28 -0.24
CA ALA A 77 -4.42 12.41 -0.19
C ALA A 77 -4.87 13.54 -1.14
N ALA A 78 -5.40 13.21 -2.32
CA ALA A 78 -5.95 14.19 -3.25
C ALA A 78 -7.19 14.89 -2.67
N ASP A 79 -8.06 14.15 -1.97
CA ASP A 79 -9.24 14.73 -1.31
C ASP A 79 -8.86 15.60 -0.11
N ASN A 80 -7.91 15.18 0.73
CA ASN A 80 -7.39 16.04 1.82
C ASN A 80 -6.77 17.34 1.29
N ASN A 81 -6.15 17.33 0.11
CA ASN A 81 -5.53 18.51 -0.48
C ASN A 81 -6.52 19.38 -1.29
N ARG A 82 -7.70 18.86 -1.66
CA ARG A 82 -8.80 19.65 -2.24
C ARG A 82 -9.47 20.55 -1.21
N GLU A 83 -9.33 20.24 0.08
CA GLU A 83 -9.75 21.09 1.19
C GLU A 83 -8.67 22.09 1.63
N GLY A 84 -8.01 22.73 0.65
CA GLY A 84 -7.03 23.79 0.90
C GLY A 84 -7.60 24.95 1.73
N PRO A 85 -6.73 25.70 2.44
CA PRO A 85 -7.12 26.58 3.55
C PRO A 85 -7.95 27.78 3.09
N LEU A 86 -8.96 28.14 3.90
CA LEU A 86 -9.64 29.45 3.87
C LEU A 86 -8.68 30.60 4.20
#